data_AF-A0A2P5Z714-F1
#
_entry.id   AF-A0A2P5Z714-F1
#
_cell.length_a   1.000
_cell.length_b   1.000
_cell.length_c   1.000
_cell.angle_alpha   90.00
_cell.angle_beta   90.00
_cell.angle_gamma   90.00
#
_symmetry.space_group_name_H-M   'P 1'
#
loop_
_entity.id
_entity.type
_entity.pdbx_description
1 polymer ?
#
loop_
_entity_poly.entity_id
_entity_poly.type
_entity_poly.pdbx_seq_one_letter_code
_entity_poly.pdbx_strand_id
1 'polypeptide(L)'
;MPGGMYALVPGAALLPGVLKGAGDTVAGWQDVFNSGLATNYFTGESVSGTVAFEARFMSAVTLTEIALTWGGSTAARTALKEDGEAAGSAGERSALRSVDDFTSSNVATDAIDGRVSTLEPSNPNSISLKRNGDRLTIDQGSTPTCGPTSCAMVLDTAGRPVNLKQLIVQADVRANGTTMPKLAEALNANGLESRRVLNVTIDDLANATMNGDPAIVRMSLDRGGHAVVVDGVTVRNGQKMVAIRDPALGRQYFTPVDEFMKKFSGEAIFTKNKMNKFSKEIFDMKFDEVVKIFGEEISINSVLVIEGGRCYLTTTTENYQNNPKIEVFCPGLEEKLDSLVGGWIGGASYCDEAIVVGKLFKSTVRSNFASIYEVKEISLLRDGSAHLVKF
;
A
#
# COMPACT_ATOMS: atom_id res chain seq x y z
N MET A 1 -19.47 -66.70 -6.62
CA MET A 1 -18.72 -66.15 -7.77
C MET A 1 -19.38 -64.84 -8.18
N PRO A 2 -18.65 -63.77 -8.57
CA PRO A 2 -17.37 -63.25 -8.08
C PRO A 2 -17.58 -61.97 -7.20
N GLY A 3 -16.71 -61.77 -6.21
CA GLY A 3 -16.62 -60.53 -5.42
C GLY A 3 -15.44 -59.69 -5.89
N GLY A 4 -15.65 -58.39 -6.07
CA GLY A 4 -14.66 -57.45 -6.58
C GLY A 4 -13.54 -57.15 -5.58
N MET A 5 -12.29 -57.23 -6.06
CA MET A 5 -11.11 -56.69 -5.39
C MET A 5 -11.05 -55.17 -5.62
N TYR A 6 -11.00 -54.41 -4.53
CA TYR A 6 -10.41 -53.07 -4.55
C TYR A 6 -8.90 -53.20 -4.34
N ALA A 7 -8.13 -52.57 -5.22
CA ALA A 7 -6.68 -52.52 -5.16
C ALA A 7 -6.21 -51.67 -3.98
N LEU A 8 -5.42 -52.28 -3.09
CA LEU A 8 -4.57 -51.60 -2.11
C LEU A 8 -3.36 -51.02 -2.85
N VAL A 9 -3.18 -49.70 -2.82
CA VAL A 9 -1.92 -49.04 -3.18
C VAL A 9 -1.04 -48.95 -1.92
N PRO A 10 0.28 -49.18 -1.97
CA PRO A 10 1.12 -49.33 -0.77
C PRO A 10 1.37 -47.96 -0.13
N GLY A 11 0.91 -47.79 1.11
CA GLY A 11 1.31 -46.68 1.97
C GLY A 11 2.74 -46.90 2.49
N ALA A 12 3.61 -45.92 2.29
CA ALA A 12 4.88 -45.82 2.98
C ALA A 12 4.61 -45.74 4.49
N ALA A 13 4.98 -46.77 5.24
CA ALA A 13 4.93 -46.77 6.69
C ALA A 13 6.03 -45.85 7.23
N LEU A 14 5.66 -44.62 7.60
CA LEU A 14 6.52 -43.74 8.40
C LEU A 14 6.31 -44.07 9.88
N LEU A 15 7.39 -44.45 10.55
CA LEU A 15 7.42 -44.85 11.96
C LEU A 15 7.00 -43.67 12.87
N PRO A 16 6.26 -43.92 13.97
CA PRO A 16 5.90 -42.90 14.94
C PRO A 16 7.14 -42.53 15.78
N GLY A 17 7.81 -41.44 15.43
CA GLY A 17 8.97 -40.97 16.21
C GLY A 17 9.77 -39.80 15.63
N VAL A 18 9.57 -39.41 14.37
CA VAL A 18 10.45 -38.43 13.70
C VAL A 18 9.99 -36.97 13.86
N LEU A 19 8.80 -36.71 14.41
CA LEU A 19 8.24 -35.35 14.49
C LEU A 19 7.94 -34.86 15.91
N LYS A 20 8.85 -35.10 16.87
CA LYS A 20 8.76 -34.49 18.20
C LYS A 20 9.33 -33.05 18.26
N GLY A 21 9.82 -32.52 17.13
CA GLY A 21 10.45 -31.20 17.02
C GLY A 21 9.72 -30.18 16.16
N ALA A 22 8.59 -30.54 15.54
CA ALA A 22 7.73 -29.61 14.82
C ALA A 22 6.49 -29.40 15.67
N GLY A 23 6.39 -28.25 16.32
CA GLY A 23 5.18 -27.82 17.02
C GLY A 23 3.99 -27.92 16.07
N ASP A 24 2.90 -28.46 16.61
CA ASP A 24 1.54 -28.62 16.09
C ASP A 24 1.26 -28.45 14.59
N THR A 25 0.49 -29.41 14.08
CA THR A 25 -0.34 -29.41 12.86
C THR A 25 0.24 -30.03 11.58
N VAL A 26 0.37 -31.36 11.60
CA VAL A 26 0.01 -32.16 10.41
C VAL A 26 -1.09 -33.11 10.83
N ALA A 27 -2.35 -32.76 10.58
CA ALA A 27 -3.48 -33.64 10.84
C ALA A 27 -3.79 -34.44 9.57
N GLY A 28 -3.36 -35.71 9.56
CA GLY A 28 -3.83 -36.69 8.57
C GLY A 28 -5.21 -37.17 9.02
N TRP A 29 -6.22 -37.08 8.17
CA TRP A 29 -7.58 -37.55 8.48
C TRP A 29 -7.92 -38.75 7.60
N GLN A 30 -8.49 -39.80 8.20
CA GLN A 30 -8.90 -40.99 7.47
C GLN A 30 -10.41 -40.94 7.14
N ASP A 31 -10.76 -41.66 6.06
CA ASP A 31 -12.10 -41.92 5.51
C ASP A 31 -12.59 -40.92 4.43
N VAL A 32 -12.03 -41.07 3.23
CA VAL A 32 -12.27 -40.20 2.05
C VAL A 32 -13.71 -40.35 1.50
N PHE A 33 -14.46 -41.39 1.89
CA PHE A 33 -15.73 -41.75 1.24
C PHE A 33 -16.97 -41.77 2.15
N ASN A 34 -16.85 -41.54 3.46
CA ASN A 34 -18.01 -41.32 4.33
C ASN A 34 -18.26 -39.82 4.53
N SER A 35 -19.44 -39.30 4.16
CA SER A 35 -19.70 -37.84 4.16
C SER A 35 -19.96 -37.23 5.55
N GLY A 36 -20.01 -38.05 6.61
CA GLY A 36 -20.49 -37.61 7.93
C GLY A 36 -19.48 -37.67 9.09
N LEU A 37 -18.29 -38.26 8.89
CA LEU A 37 -17.33 -38.49 9.99
C LEU A 37 -15.89 -38.46 9.49
N ALA A 38 -15.00 -37.70 10.13
CA ALA A 38 -13.56 -37.72 9.86
C ALA A 38 -12.81 -38.04 11.16
N THR A 39 -11.87 -38.98 11.11
CA THR A 39 -11.07 -39.38 12.28
C THR A 39 -9.60 -39.03 12.06
N ASN A 40 -9.00 -38.34 13.02
CA ASN A 40 -7.60 -37.93 12.98
C ASN A 40 -6.70 -39.17 13.14
N TYR A 41 -5.79 -39.36 12.20
CA TYR A 41 -4.88 -40.50 12.13
C TYR A 41 -3.90 -40.55 13.31
N PHE A 42 -3.57 -39.39 13.88
CA PHE A 42 -2.57 -39.27 14.93
C PHE A 42 -3.19 -39.23 16.33
N THR A 43 -4.39 -38.68 16.48
CA THR A 43 -5.04 -38.54 17.81
C THR A 43 -6.20 -39.51 18.03
N GLY A 44 -6.76 -40.10 16.97
CA GLY A 44 -7.97 -40.92 17.03
C GLY A 44 -9.26 -40.12 17.27
N GLU A 45 -9.17 -38.79 17.38
CA GLU A 45 -10.33 -37.92 17.57
C GLU A 45 -11.20 -37.87 16.32
N SER A 46 -12.51 -37.97 16.51
CA SER A 46 -13.48 -37.97 15.40
C SER A 46 -14.32 -36.71 15.42
N VAL A 47 -14.43 -36.07 14.26
CA VAL A 47 -15.34 -34.94 14.01
C VAL A 47 -16.45 -35.39 13.07
N SER A 48 -17.67 -34.88 13.26
CA SER A 48 -18.84 -35.29 12.48
C SER A 48 -19.64 -34.09 11.96
N GLY A 49 -20.44 -34.30 10.91
CA GLY A 49 -21.22 -33.23 10.28
C GLY A 49 -20.39 -32.35 9.33
N THR A 50 -20.78 -31.08 9.14
CA THR A 50 -20.16 -30.19 8.14
C THR A 50 -18.68 -29.89 8.41
N VAL A 51 -18.26 -29.91 9.69
CA VAL A 51 -16.86 -29.71 10.09
C VAL A 51 -15.93 -30.86 9.66
N ALA A 52 -16.48 -32.05 9.37
CA ALA A 52 -15.70 -33.17 8.83
C ALA A 52 -15.23 -32.92 7.40
N PHE A 53 -15.93 -32.07 6.63
CA PHE A 53 -15.54 -31.69 5.28
C PHE A 53 -14.41 -30.65 5.28
N GLU A 54 -14.51 -29.62 6.13
CA GLU A 54 -13.47 -28.59 6.30
C GLU A 54 -12.14 -29.20 6.79
N ALA A 55 -12.20 -30.13 7.74
CA ALA A 55 -11.03 -30.84 8.25
C ALA A 55 -10.27 -31.62 7.15
N ARG A 56 -10.97 -32.14 6.13
CA ARG A 56 -10.38 -32.86 5.00
C ARG A 56 -9.77 -31.92 3.97
N PHE A 57 -10.43 -30.80 3.68
CA PHE A 57 -9.96 -29.85 2.67
C PHE A 57 -8.60 -29.25 3.05
N MET A 58 -8.43 -28.91 4.34
CA MET A 58 -7.17 -28.38 4.85
C MET A 58 -6.03 -29.42 4.77
N SER A 59 -6.32 -30.71 4.93
CA SER A 59 -5.32 -31.79 4.88
C SER A 59 -4.77 -32.04 3.46
N ALA A 60 -5.59 -31.87 2.41
CA ALA A 60 -5.18 -32.05 1.02
C ALA A 60 -4.19 -30.96 0.55
N VAL A 61 -4.35 -29.74 1.07
CA VAL A 61 -3.43 -28.62 0.80
C VAL A 61 -2.07 -28.90 1.42
N THR A 62 -2.03 -29.41 2.66
CA THR A 62 -0.78 -29.69 3.37
C THR A 62 0.02 -30.85 2.75
N LEU A 63 -0.63 -31.89 2.24
CA LEU A 63 0.07 -32.99 1.53
C LEU A 63 0.72 -32.52 0.21
N THR A 64 0.11 -31.53 -0.46
CA THR A 64 0.65 -30.93 -1.69
C THR A 64 1.87 -30.06 -1.37
N GLU A 65 1.84 -29.32 -0.27
CA GLU A 65 2.99 -28.54 0.22
C GLU A 65 4.14 -29.44 0.70
N ILE A 66 3.87 -30.52 1.43
CA ILE A 66 4.92 -31.45 1.87
C ILE A 66 5.62 -32.11 0.67
N ALA A 67 4.88 -32.45 -0.40
CA ALA A 67 5.47 -32.99 -1.63
C ALA A 67 6.35 -31.97 -2.37
N LEU A 68 6.03 -30.67 -2.28
CA LEU A 68 6.78 -29.59 -2.93
C LEU A 68 8.01 -29.14 -2.14
N THR A 69 8.00 -29.32 -0.81
CA THR A 69 9.03 -28.74 0.05
C THR A 69 10.16 -29.71 0.41
N TRP A 70 9.98 -31.03 0.22
CA TRP A 70 10.95 -32.08 0.64
C TRP A 70 11.42 -33.00 -0.49
N GLY A 71 11.54 -32.48 -1.72
CA GLY A 71 12.09 -33.20 -2.88
C GLY A 71 13.47 -32.67 -3.30
N GLY A 72 14.53 -33.12 -2.64
CA GLY A 72 15.91 -32.87 -3.03
C GLY A 72 16.23 -33.35 -4.46
N SER A 73 17.12 -32.60 -5.11
CA SER A 73 17.60 -32.78 -6.48
C SER A 73 18.00 -34.23 -6.79
N THR A 74 17.29 -34.86 -7.74
CA THR A 74 17.78 -35.80 -8.79
C THR A 74 16.60 -36.46 -9.50
N ALA A 75 15.45 -36.68 -8.83
CA ALA A 75 14.25 -37.27 -9.47
C ALA A 75 13.52 -36.30 -10.43
N ALA A 76 13.54 -34.99 -10.15
CA ALA A 76 12.89 -33.97 -10.98
C ALA A 76 13.62 -33.69 -12.33
N ARG A 77 14.85 -34.20 -12.52
CA ARG A 77 15.59 -34.04 -13.79
C ARG A 77 15.40 -35.20 -14.77
N THR A 78 14.79 -36.30 -14.34
CA THR A 78 14.50 -37.45 -15.22
C THR A 78 13.10 -37.36 -15.82
N ALA A 79 12.15 -36.66 -15.19
CA ALA A 79 10.78 -36.51 -15.69
C ALA A 79 10.57 -35.34 -16.68
N LEU A 80 11.53 -34.41 -16.80
CA LEU A 80 11.46 -33.27 -17.74
C LEU A 80 12.26 -33.48 -19.02
N LYS A 81 12.73 -34.71 -19.27
CA LYS A 81 13.53 -35.04 -20.47
C LYS A 81 12.80 -35.95 -21.47
N GLU A 82 11.53 -36.30 -21.22
CA GLU A 82 10.73 -37.16 -22.12
C GLU A 82 9.58 -36.47 -22.86
N ASP A 83 9.32 -35.16 -22.67
CA ASP A 83 8.23 -34.45 -23.38
C ASP A 83 8.71 -33.27 -24.26
N GLY A 84 9.99 -33.25 -24.66
CA GLY A 84 10.60 -32.16 -25.41
C GLY A 84 10.98 -32.45 -26.87
N GLU A 85 10.65 -33.62 -27.42
CA GLU A 85 10.96 -34.01 -28.81
C GLU A 85 9.68 -34.17 -29.64
N ALA A 86 8.90 -33.09 -29.82
CA ALA A 86 7.87 -33.03 -30.88
C ALA A 86 7.35 -31.60 -31.13
N ALA A 87 8.20 -30.62 -31.47
CA ALA A 87 7.75 -29.41 -32.19
C ALA A 87 8.94 -28.62 -32.74
N GLY A 88 9.37 -28.98 -33.95
CA GLY A 88 10.36 -28.22 -34.72
C GLY A 88 9.75 -27.11 -35.58
N SER A 89 10.42 -25.95 -35.52
CA SER A 89 10.80 -25.10 -36.66
C SER A 89 9.85 -24.03 -37.24
N ALA A 90 10.52 -22.96 -37.69
CA ALA A 90 10.12 -21.82 -38.52
C ALA A 90 9.41 -20.66 -37.79
N GLY A 91 9.82 -19.40 -37.89
CA GLY A 91 10.83 -18.75 -38.71
C GLY A 91 10.87 -17.25 -38.41
N GLU A 92 12.01 -16.63 -38.71
CA GLU A 92 12.41 -15.25 -38.45
C GLU A 92 11.55 -14.17 -39.14
N ARG A 93 11.45 -12.99 -38.50
CA ARG A 93 11.81 -11.62 -39.00
C ARG A 93 11.02 -10.56 -38.19
N SER A 94 11.65 -9.84 -37.27
CA SER A 94 12.48 -8.64 -37.44
C SER A 94 11.71 -7.37 -37.84
N ALA A 95 11.59 -6.44 -36.88
CA ALA A 95 11.73 -4.97 -36.98
C ALA A 95 10.94 -4.28 -35.84
N LEU A 96 11.38 -3.26 -35.12
CA LEU A 96 12.68 -2.64 -34.88
C LEU A 96 12.42 -1.56 -33.79
N ARG A 97 13.24 -1.52 -32.73
CA ARG A 97 13.72 -0.33 -31.96
C ARG A 97 12.68 0.54 -31.21
N SER A 98 12.94 1.07 -30.02
CA SER A 98 14.13 1.12 -29.16
C SER A 98 13.69 1.73 -27.82
N VAL A 99 13.70 0.96 -26.74
CA VAL A 99 13.70 1.48 -25.36
C VAL A 99 14.87 0.79 -24.69
N ASP A 100 16.02 1.44 -24.70
CA ASP A 100 17.10 1.18 -23.77
C ASP A 100 17.57 2.52 -23.27
N ASP A 101 17.45 2.71 -21.96
CA ASP A 101 18.60 2.90 -21.06
C ASP A 101 18.26 3.88 -19.95
N PHE A 102 17.84 3.34 -18.80
CA PHE A 102 18.05 4.00 -17.50
C PHE A 102 17.96 2.95 -16.38
N THR A 103 19.00 2.10 -16.30
CA THR A 103 19.32 1.39 -15.06
C THR A 103 20.53 2.04 -14.40
N SER A 104 20.25 2.71 -13.28
CA SER A 104 21.05 2.78 -12.05
C SER A 104 22.53 2.37 -12.11
N SER A 105 23.43 3.33 -11.92
CA SER A 105 24.32 3.43 -10.74
C SER A 105 25.48 4.41 -11.01
N ASN A 106 25.70 5.35 -10.08
CA ASN A 106 27.00 5.51 -9.41
C ASN A 106 26.99 6.70 -8.43
N VAL A 107 27.49 6.40 -7.23
CA VAL A 107 27.95 7.34 -6.22
C VAL A 107 29.16 8.09 -6.77
N ALA A 108 29.08 9.43 -6.92
CA ALA A 108 30.25 10.31 -6.90
C ALA A 108 29.86 11.80 -6.80
N THR A 109 30.42 12.42 -5.75
CA THR A 109 30.88 13.82 -5.65
C THR A 109 29.86 14.95 -5.85
N ASP A 110 29.38 15.45 -4.70
CA ASP A 110 28.96 16.83 -4.50
C ASP A 110 30.10 17.79 -4.89
N ALA A 111 30.02 18.36 -6.10
CA ALA A 111 30.43 19.73 -6.39
C ALA A 111 29.97 20.14 -7.80
N ILE A 112 29.52 21.39 -7.91
CA ILE A 112 29.36 22.22 -9.11
C ILE A 112 28.01 22.10 -9.86
N ASP A 113 26.98 22.80 -9.35
CA ASP A 113 26.35 23.91 -10.09
C ASP A 113 25.80 24.95 -9.09
N GLY A 114 26.12 26.22 -9.29
CA GLY A 114 25.90 27.33 -8.37
C GLY A 114 24.45 27.81 -8.30
N ARG A 115 23.50 26.92 -8.03
CA ARG A 115 22.07 27.22 -7.92
C ARG A 115 21.43 26.72 -6.63
N VAL A 116 22.21 26.62 -5.55
CA VAL A 116 21.71 26.22 -4.22
C VAL A 116 20.81 27.34 -3.70
N SER A 117 19.49 27.12 -3.79
CA SER A 117 18.51 27.96 -3.13
C SER A 117 18.48 27.66 -1.63
N THR A 118 18.16 28.67 -0.83
CA THR A 118 18.38 28.67 0.63
C THR A 118 17.59 27.61 1.42
N LEU A 119 16.71 26.83 0.77
CA LEU A 119 15.91 25.75 1.35
C LEU A 119 16.50 24.34 1.08
N GLU A 120 17.63 24.29 0.37
CA GLU A 120 18.43 23.13 -0.02
C GLU A 120 18.90 22.27 1.18
N PRO A 121 18.67 20.94 1.31
CA PRO A 121 19.44 20.07 2.24
C PRO A 121 20.96 19.98 1.97
N SER A 122 21.51 20.90 1.19
CA SER A 122 22.93 21.08 0.87
C SER A 122 23.36 22.55 0.97
N ASN A 123 22.44 23.46 1.34
CA ASN A 123 22.78 24.80 1.74
C ASN A 123 23.45 24.72 3.13
N PRO A 124 24.70 25.16 3.31
CA PRO A 124 25.37 25.10 4.61
C PRO A 124 24.65 25.90 5.70
N ASN A 125 23.70 26.78 5.34
CA ASN A 125 22.87 27.54 6.27
C ASN A 125 21.46 26.96 6.48
N SER A 126 21.06 25.90 5.76
CA SER A 126 19.76 25.25 5.96
C SER A 126 19.91 24.14 6.99
N ILE A 127 18.92 24.03 7.89
CA ILE A 127 18.82 22.90 8.83
C ILE A 127 17.79 21.87 8.34
N SER A 128 17.51 21.86 7.04
CA SER A 128 16.61 20.90 6.42
C SER A 128 17.16 19.48 6.50
N LEU A 129 16.30 18.54 6.87
CA LEU A 129 16.65 17.12 7.02
C LEU A 129 16.21 16.34 5.79
N LYS A 130 17.07 15.48 5.26
CA LYS A 130 16.67 14.56 4.18
C LYS A 130 15.47 13.72 4.63
N ARG A 131 14.49 13.57 3.75
CA ARG A 131 13.32 12.70 3.95
C ARG A 131 13.49 11.49 3.03
N ASN A 132 13.11 10.32 3.53
CA ASN A 132 12.93 9.13 2.70
C ASN A 132 11.47 8.71 2.88
N GLY A 133 10.71 8.81 1.80
CA GLY A 133 9.31 8.43 1.68
C GLY A 133 9.08 7.70 0.36
N ASP A 134 7.98 6.95 0.31
CA ASP A 134 7.53 6.10 -0.78
C ASP A 134 6.79 6.88 -1.89
N ARG A 135 6.26 8.06 -1.58
CA ARG A 135 5.59 8.93 -2.56
C ARG A 135 6.52 9.32 -3.70
N LEU A 136 6.00 9.21 -4.93
CA LEU A 136 6.71 9.55 -6.15
C LEU A 136 7.34 10.95 -6.05
N THR A 137 8.63 11.02 -6.32
CA THR A 137 9.40 12.26 -6.41
C THR A 137 10.06 12.31 -7.79
N ILE A 138 9.82 13.39 -8.54
CA ILE A 138 10.25 13.52 -9.93
C ILE A 138 11.21 14.70 -10.06
N ASP A 139 12.35 14.49 -10.72
CA ASP A 139 13.24 15.57 -11.13
C ASP A 139 12.70 16.23 -12.41
N GLN A 140 12.53 17.56 -12.36
CA GLN A 140 12.05 18.35 -13.50
C GLN A 140 13.10 18.55 -14.60
N GLY A 141 14.37 18.27 -14.32
CA GLY A 141 15.50 18.57 -15.20
C GLY A 141 15.73 20.07 -15.38
N SER A 142 16.24 20.48 -16.54
CA SER A 142 16.67 21.86 -16.79
C SER A 142 15.57 22.83 -17.27
N THR A 143 14.35 22.35 -17.49
CA THR A 143 13.24 23.13 -18.07
C THR A 143 12.36 23.73 -16.95
N PRO A 144 11.72 24.91 -17.11
CA PRO A 144 10.88 25.53 -16.08
C PRO A 144 9.52 24.82 -15.89
N THR A 145 9.55 23.56 -15.48
CA THR A 145 8.42 22.63 -15.35
C THR A 145 8.11 22.25 -13.90
N CYS A 146 8.62 22.99 -12.90
CA CYS A 146 8.41 22.69 -11.48
C CYS A 146 6.93 22.56 -11.11
N GLY A 147 6.06 23.42 -11.67
CA GLY A 147 4.62 23.36 -11.49
C GLY A 147 3.99 22.07 -12.03
N PRO A 148 4.09 21.76 -13.33
CA PRO A 148 3.57 20.51 -13.90
C PRO A 148 4.17 19.26 -13.25
N THR A 149 5.45 19.26 -12.91
CA THR A 149 6.11 18.17 -12.18
C THR A 149 5.49 18.01 -10.78
N SER A 150 5.21 19.11 -10.08
CA SER A 150 4.46 19.05 -8.81
C SER A 150 3.04 18.50 -9.00
N CYS A 151 2.36 18.88 -10.09
CA CYS A 151 1.05 18.32 -10.40
C CYS A 151 1.11 16.81 -10.63
N ALA A 152 2.12 16.31 -11.35
CA ALA A 152 2.31 14.88 -11.58
C ALA A 152 2.51 14.12 -10.26
N MET A 153 3.37 14.65 -9.38
CA MET A 153 3.62 14.10 -8.04
C MET A 153 2.36 14.03 -7.16
N VAL A 154 1.51 15.06 -7.23
CA VAL A 154 0.25 15.13 -6.48
C VAL A 154 -0.82 14.21 -7.07
N LEU A 155 -0.94 14.15 -8.40
CA LEU A 155 -1.86 13.26 -9.10
C LEU A 155 -1.53 11.78 -8.88
N ASP A 156 -0.24 11.43 -8.87
CA ASP A 156 0.23 10.10 -8.50
C ASP A 156 -0.18 9.72 -7.07
N THR A 157 0.02 10.63 -6.10
CA THR A 157 -0.46 10.44 -4.71
C THR A 157 -1.98 10.22 -4.65
N ALA A 158 -2.73 10.81 -5.59
CA ALA A 158 -4.17 10.62 -5.69
C ALA A 158 -4.61 9.36 -6.47
N GLY A 159 -3.68 8.47 -6.84
CA GLY A 159 -3.96 7.26 -7.62
C GLY A 159 -4.27 7.54 -9.10
N ARG A 160 -3.85 8.70 -9.61
CA ARG A 160 -4.16 9.19 -10.97
C ARG A 160 -2.88 9.54 -11.72
N PRO A 161 -1.97 8.57 -11.99
CA PRO A 161 -0.74 8.88 -12.69
C PRO A 161 -1.03 9.46 -14.08
N VAL A 162 -0.41 10.60 -14.42
CA VAL A 162 -0.58 11.28 -15.70
C VAL A 162 0.78 11.51 -16.35
N ASN A 163 0.80 11.47 -17.69
CA ASN A 163 2.00 11.78 -18.46
C ASN A 163 2.44 13.24 -18.25
N LEU A 164 3.69 13.44 -17.82
CA LEU A 164 4.23 14.78 -17.56
C LEU A 164 4.19 15.69 -18.80
N LYS A 165 4.40 15.18 -20.02
CA LYS A 165 4.31 15.98 -21.25
C LYS A 165 2.90 16.52 -21.47
N GLN A 166 1.88 15.73 -21.14
CA GLN A 166 0.49 16.18 -21.19
C GLN A 166 0.22 17.28 -20.16
N LEU A 167 0.73 17.13 -18.93
CA LEU A 167 0.58 18.14 -17.88
C LEU A 167 1.28 19.45 -18.24
N ILE A 168 2.45 19.40 -18.89
CA ILE A 168 3.16 20.60 -19.38
C ILE A 168 2.29 21.40 -20.35
N VAL A 169 1.58 20.71 -21.26
CA VAL A 169 0.65 21.35 -22.20
C VAL A 169 -0.58 21.90 -21.47
N GLN A 170 -1.21 21.10 -20.60
CA GLN A 170 -2.41 21.51 -19.85
C GLN A 170 -2.15 22.68 -18.90
N ALA A 171 -0.97 22.73 -18.31
CA ALA A 171 -0.54 23.81 -17.44
C ALA A 171 -0.10 25.07 -18.22
N ASP A 172 -0.16 25.10 -19.55
CA ASP A 172 0.23 26.26 -20.37
C ASP A 172 1.63 26.78 -19.99
N VAL A 173 2.62 25.88 -19.95
CA VAL A 173 4.01 26.25 -19.65
C VAL A 173 4.59 27.09 -20.78
N ARG A 174 5.13 28.25 -20.43
CA ARG A 174 5.79 29.20 -21.33
C ARG A 174 7.26 29.36 -20.98
N ALA A 175 7.97 30.24 -21.69
CA ALA A 175 9.38 30.51 -21.47
C ALA A 175 9.70 30.96 -20.02
N ASN A 176 8.76 31.64 -19.36
CA ASN A 176 8.87 32.08 -17.96
C ASN A 176 8.22 31.12 -16.95
N GLY A 177 7.87 29.90 -17.37
CA GLY A 177 7.17 28.91 -16.56
C GLY A 177 5.65 28.99 -16.69
N THR A 178 4.94 28.66 -15.62
CA THR A 178 3.47 28.65 -15.55
C THR A 178 2.98 29.37 -14.29
N THR A 179 1.67 29.44 -14.09
CA THR A 179 1.01 30.12 -12.98
C THR A 179 0.20 29.14 -12.13
N MET A 180 0.07 29.43 -10.84
CA MET A 180 -0.72 28.59 -9.92
C MET A 180 -2.19 28.39 -10.36
N PRO A 181 -2.90 29.37 -10.95
CA PRO A 181 -4.21 29.12 -11.55
C PRO A 181 -4.20 28.04 -12.63
N LYS A 182 -3.22 28.05 -13.55
CA LYS A 182 -3.09 27.04 -14.60
C LYS A 182 -2.76 25.66 -14.06
N LEU A 183 -2.00 25.57 -12.98
CA LEU A 183 -1.76 24.31 -12.28
C LEU A 183 -3.04 23.75 -11.65
N ALA A 184 -3.85 24.59 -11.00
CA ALA A 184 -5.14 24.16 -10.46
C ALA A 184 -6.11 23.72 -11.56
N GLU A 185 -6.16 24.44 -12.69
CA GLU A 185 -6.92 24.02 -13.88
C GLU A 185 -6.46 22.65 -14.39
N ALA A 186 -5.15 22.41 -14.50
CA ALA A 186 -4.58 21.15 -14.94
C ALA A 186 -4.92 19.98 -13.97
N LEU A 187 -4.85 20.19 -12.66
CA LEU A 187 -5.25 19.19 -11.66
C LEU A 187 -6.74 18.83 -11.78
N ASN A 188 -7.61 19.84 -11.86
CA ASN A 188 -9.05 19.66 -12.01
C ASN A 188 -9.39 18.94 -13.32
N ALA A 189 -8.71 19.27 -14.42
CA ALA A 189 -8.88 18.60 -15.71
C ALA A 189 -8.48 17.11 -15.69
N ASN A 190 -7.63 16.71 -14.74
CA ASN A 190 -7.26 15.30 -14.51
C ASN A 190 -8.07 14.65 -13.37
N GLY A 191 -9.20 15.26 -12.99
CA GLY A 191 -10.17 14.68 -12.06
C GLY A 191 -9.78 14.75 -10.58
N LEU A 192 -8.76 15.55 -10.23
CA LEU A 192 -8.41 15.85 -8.85
C LEU A 192 -8.97 17.23 -8.46
N GLU A 193 -9.89 17.24 -7.51
CA GLU A 193 -10.46 18.48 -6.99
C GLU A 193 -9.35 19.33 -6.37
N SER A 194 -9.16 20.53 -6.90
CA SER A 194 -8.12 21.44 -6.43
C SER A 194 -8.58 22.89 -6.43
N ARG A 195 -8.09 23.65 -5.44
CA ARG A 195 -8.41 25.07 -5.28
C ARG A 195 -7.18 25.87 -4.91
N ARG A 196 -6.93 26.93 -5.67
CA ARG A 196 -5.93 27.94 -5.34
C ARG A 196 -6.41 28.80 -4.16
N VAL A 197 -5.52 29.04 -3.20
CA VAL A 197 -5.76 29.84 -2.00
C VAL A 197 -4.60 30.82 -1.82
N LEU A 198 -4.91 32.02 -1.37
CA LEU A 198 -3.97 33.10 -1.08
C LEU A 198 -3.94 33.38 0.43
N ASN A 199 -2.88 34.03 0.90
CA ASN A 199 -2.66 34.35 2.32
C ASN A 199 -2.71 33.11 3.23
N VAL A 200 -2.22 31.99 2.72
CA VAL A 200 -2.18 30.70 3.40
C VAL A 200 -1.21 30.76 4.57
N THR A 201 -1.65 30.25 5.72
CA THR A 201 -0.82 30.09 6.92
C THR A 201 -0.25 28.68 7.02
N ILE A 202 0.67 28.47 7.97
CA ILE A 202 1.17 27.12 8.24
C ILE A 202 0.10 26.18 8.80
N ASP A 203 -0.85 26.72 9.58
CA ASP A 203 -1.94 25.93 10.15
C ASP A 203 -2.94 25.53 9.07
N ASP A 204 -3.17 26.38 8.06
CA ASP A 204 -3.95 26.01 6.87
C ASP A 204 -3.30 24.87 6.10
N LEU A 205 -1.96 24.89 5.93
CA LEU A 205 -1.22 23.81 5.30
C LEU A 205 -1.32 22.51 6.12
N ALA A 206 -1.17 22.60 7.45
CA ALA A 206 -1.31 21.45 8.34
C ALA A 206 -2.70 20.82 8.21
N ASN A 207 -3.75 21.64 8.27
CA ASN A 207 -5.14 21.19 8.14
C ASN A 207 -5.45 20.62 6.76
N ALA A 208 -4.95 21.23 5.68
CA ALA A 208 -5.16 20.75 4.32
C ALA A 208 -4.48 19.40 4.06
N THR A 209 -3.35 19.14 4.73
CA THR A 209 -2.51 17.95 4.49
C THR A 209 -2.70 16.84 5.53
N MET A 210 -3.46 17.06 6.60
CA MET A 210 -3.62 16.10 7.70
C MET A 210 -4.21 14.75 7.28
N ASN A 211 -5.02 14.73 6.22
CA ASN A 211 -5.62 13.50 5.68
C ASN A 211 -4.75 12.82 4.61
N GLY A 212 -3.47 13.21 4.52
CA GLY A 212 -2.55 12.70 3.51
C GLY A 212 -2.70 13.36 2.12
N ASP A 213 -3.61 14.34 1.96
CA ASP A 213 -3.78 15.10 0.72
C ASP A 213 -2.65 16.12 0.55
N PRO A 214 -1.74 15.99 -0.44
CA PRO A 214 -0.66 16.94 -0.60
C PRO A 214 -1.16 18.28 -1.16
N ALA A 215 -0.46 19.36 -0.79
CA ALA A 215 -0.68 20.70 -1.34
C ALA A 215 0.47 21.09 -2.27
N ILE A 216 0.22 21.91 -3.29
CA ILE A 216 1.27 22.56 -4.07
C ILE A 216 1.42 23.98 -3.55
N VAL A 217 2.62 24.39 -3.17
CA VAL A 217 2.89 25.75 -2.68
C VAL A 217 3.84 26.48 -3.62
N ARG A 218 3.71 27.81 -3.66
CA ARG A 218 4.65 28.67 -4.34
C ARG A 218 5.66 29.25 -3.35
N MET A 219 6.93 29.03 -3.64
CA MET A 219 8.07 29.63 -2.97
C MET A 219 8.57 30.85 -3.75
N SER A 220 8.97 31.88 -3.01
CA SER A 220 9.64 33.09 -3.49
C SER A 220 11.15 32.92 -3.28
N LEU A 221 11.84 32.45 -4.33
CA LEU A 221 13.28 32.30 -4.34
C LEU A 221 13.93 33.46 -5.08
N ASP A 222 15.23 33.66 -4.86
CA ASP A 222 15.99 34.75 -5.50
C ASP A 222 16.03 34.59 -7.03
N ARG A 223 15.92 33.34 -7.51
CA ARG A 223 15.79 32.98 -8.94
C ARG A 223 14.37 33.09 -9.51
N GLY A 224 13.40 33.54 -8.72
CA GLY A 224 11.99 33.63 -9.09
C GLY A 224 11.07 32.64 -8.37
N GLY A 225 9.84 32.51 -8.87
CA GLY A 225 8.84 31.62 -8.29
C GLY A 225 9.19 30.15 -8.49
N HIS A 226 9.01 29.33 -7.45
CA HIS A 226 9.24 27.89 -7.50
C HIS A 226 8.05 27.13 -6.90
N ALA A 227 7.56 26.10 -7.58
CA ALA A 227 6.46 25.28 -7.07
C ALA A 227 7.05 24.01 -6.44
N VAL A 228 6.65 23.73 -5.21
CA VAL A 228 7.00 22.50 -4.49
C VAL A 228 5.74 21.86 -3.91
N VAL A 229 5.82 20.57 -3.60
CA VAL A 229 4.73 19.83 -2.96
C VAL A 229 4.97 19.77 -1.47
N VAL A 230 3.95 20.12 -0.67
CA VAL A 230 3.91 19.94 0.77
C VAL A 230 3.04 18.72 1.06
N ASP A 231 3.66 17.67 1.60
CA ASP A 231 2.95 16.44 1.96
C ASP A 231 2.34 16.49 3.37
N GLY A 232 2.83 17.39 4.23
CA GLY A 232 2.41 17.44 5.62
C GLY A 232 3.16 18.50 6.43
N VAL A 233 2.58 18.89 7.56
CA VAL A 233 3.27 19.61 8.64
C VAL A 233 3.35 18.67 9.85
N THR A 234 4.55 18.47 10.39
CA THR A 234 4.83 17.49 11.45
C THR A 234 5.71 18.09 12.53
N VAL A 235 5.93 17.36 13.62
CA VAL A 235 6.87 17.73 14.69
C VAL A 235 7.99 16.69 14.73
N ARG A 236 9.25 17.13 14.65
CA ARG A 236 10.43 16.28 14.83
C ARG A 236 11.35 16.92 15.86
N ASN A 237 11.76 16.14 16.87
CA ASN A 237 12.59 16.63 17.98
C ASN A 237 12.04 17.90 18.64
N GLY A 238 10.72 18.00 18.80
CA GLY A 238 10.04 19.18 19.36
C GLY A 238 9.96 20.39 18.43
N GLN A 239 10.50 20.32 17.21
CA GLN A 239 10.46 21.39 16.21
C GLN A 239 9.38 21.10 15.16
N LYS A 240 8.54 22.10 14.83
CA LYS A 240 7.60 22.00 13.72
C LYS A 240 8.36 22.04 12.38
N MET A 241 8.08 21.07 11.52
CA MET A 241 8.71 20.87 10.22
C MET A 241 7.65 20.72 9.12
N VAL A 242 8.00 21.15 7.91
CA VAL A 242 7.21 20.98 6.69
C VAL A 242 7.84 19.86 5.86
N ALA A 243 7.08 18.84 5.51
CA ALA A 243 7.50 17.74 4.64
C ALA A 243 7.33 18.15 3.18
N ILE A 244 8.43 18.23 2.43
CA ILE A 244 8.46 18.79 1.07
C ILE A 244 8.94 17.71 0.08
N ARG A 245 8.32 17.66 -1.10
CA ARG A 245 8.88 17.10 -2.34
C ARG A 245 9.20 18.24 -3.29
N ASP A 246 10.46 18.39 -3.64
CA ASP A 246 10.98 19.45 -4.49
C ASP A 246 11.35 18.90 -5.87
N PRO A 247 10.67 19.35 -6.95
CA PRO A 247 10.96 18.91 -8.30
C PRO A 247 12.30 19.41 -8.86
N ALA A 248 12.93 20.44 -8.28
CA ALA A 248 14.15 21.05 -8.85
C ALA A 248 15.33 20.08 -9.00
N LEU A 249 15.43 19.11 -8.10
CA LEU A 249 16.47 18.08 -8.10
C LEU A 249 15.88 16.69 -7.77
N GLY A 250 14.55 16.54 -7.86
CA GLY A 250 13.84 15.32 -7.48
C GLY A 250 14.11 14.89 -6.02
N ARG A 251 14.07 15.84 -5.08
CA ARG A 251 14.42 15.60 -3.67
C ARG A 251 13.19 15.65 -2.79
N GLN A 252 13.29 15.03 -1.62
CA GLN A 252 12.31 15.18 -0.56
C GLN A 252 13.03 15.44 0.77
N TYR A 253 12.49 16.35 1.58
CA TYR A 253 13.12 16.79 2.81
C TYR A 253 12.12 17.39 3.79
N PHE A 254 12.55 17.56 5.04
CA PHE A 254 11.86 18.33 6.05
C PHE A 254 12.55 19.67 6.22
N THR A 255 11.80 20.76 6.19
CA THR A 255 12.31 22.10 6.48
C THR A 255 11.59 22.65 7.71
N PRO A 256 12.29 23.27 8.67
CA PRO A 256 11.63 23.95 9.78
C PRO A 256 10.62 25.00 9.29
N VAL A 257 9.53 25.14 10.04
CA VAL A 257 8.48 26.09 9.68
C VAL A 257 9.01 27.53 9.56
N ASP A 258 9.90 27.96 10.44
CA ASP A 258 10.47 29.32 10.40
C ASP A 258 11.34 29.56 9.16
N GLU A 259 12.08 28.55 8.69
CA GLU A 259 12.85 28.63 7.45
C GLU A 259 11.94 28.60 6.22
N PHE A 260 10.94 27.71 6.21
CA PHE A 260 9.95 27.62 5.15
C PHE A 260 9.18 28.93 4.97
N MET A 261 8.70 29.52 6.07
CA MET A 261 7.88 30.74 6.05
C MET A 261 8.64 31.97 5.53
N LYS A 262 9.97 32.01 5.62
CA LYS A 262 10.78 33.09 5.03
C LYS A 262 10.73 33.12 3.51
N LYS A 263 10.45 31.98 2.87
CA LYS A 263 10.43 31.81 1.42
C LYS A 263 9.03 31.47 0.90
N PHE A 264 8.10 31.06 1.75
CA PHE A 264 6.73 30.80 1.34
C PHE A 264 6.01 32.08 0.92
N SER A 265 5.40 32.09 -0.27
CA SER A 265 4.71 33.27 -0.80
C SER A 265 3.31 33.50 -0.21
N GLY A 266 2.79 32.56 0.60
CA GLY A 266 1.40 32.57 1.06
C GLY A 266 0.40 32.07 0.00
N GLU A 267 0.87 31.57 -1.15
CA GLU A 267 0.04 31.03 -2.23
C GLU A 267 0.16 29.50 -2.30
N ALA A 268 -0.98 28.81 -2.24
CA ALA A 268 -1.05 27.35 -2.33
C ALA A 268 -2.19 26.88 -3.23
N ILE A 269 -2.12 25.63 -3.67
CA ILE A 269 -3.20 24.85 -4.25
C ILE A 269 -3.45 23.70 -3.29
N PHE A 270 -4.61 23.72 -2.66
CA PHE A 270 -5.07 22.59 -1.85
C PHE A 270 -5.75 21.60 -2.78
N THR A 271 -5.43 20.33 -2.57
CA THR A 271 -6.11 19.23 -3.25
C THR A 271 -6.99 18.49 -2.27
N LYS A 272 -8.04 17.87 -2.80
CA LYS A 272 -8.90 16.99 -2.03
C LYS A 272 -9.00 15.69 -2.79
N ASN A 273 -8.31 14.66 -2.31
CA ASN A 273 -8.43 13.36 -2.94
C ASN A 273 -9.81 12.78 -2.60
N LYS A 274 -10.63 12.54 -3.63
CA LYS A 274 -11.93 11.87 -3.44
C LYS A 274 -11.77 10.45 -2.86
N MET A 275 -10.61 9.81 -3.02
CA MET A 275 -10.39 8.50 -2.38
C MET A 275 -10.32 8.60 -0.85
N ASN A 276 -9.83 9.72 -0.30
CA ASN A 276 -9.73 9.97 1.14
C ASN A 276 -11.05 10.46 1.76
N LYS A 277 -12.10 10.64 0.94
CA LYS A 277 -13.39 11.20 1.36
C LYS A 277 -14.17 10.28 2.31
N PHE A 278 -13.72 9.04 2.47
CA PHE A 278 -14.48 7.98 3.12
C PHE A 278 -14.00 7.62 4.53
N SER A 279 -12.96 8.28 5.05
CA SER A 279 -12.31 7.93 6.31
C SER A 279 -13.23 7.94 7.53
N LYS A 280 -14.06 8.99 7.69
CA LYS A 280 -14.99 9.12 8.83
C LYS A 280 -16.46 9.08 8.44
N GLU A 281 -16.79 9.57 7.25
CA GLU A 281 -18.18 9.70 6.78
C GLU A 281 -18.89 8.34 6.67
N ILE A 282 -18.19 7.25 6.33
CA ILE A 282 -18.82 5.91 6.22
C ILE A 282 -19.39 5.44 7.56
N PHE A 283 -18.75 5.75 8.69
CA PHE A 283 -19.23 5.33 10.01
C PHE A 283 -20.53 6.06 10.41
N ASP A 284 -20.80 7.22 9.81
CA ASP A 284 -22.00 8.04 10.04
C ASP A 284 -23.09 7.84 8.96
N MET A 285 -22.80 7.11 7.89
CA MET A 285 -23.75 6.87 6.80
C MET A 285 -24.89 5.97 7.24
N LYS A 286 -26.09 6.25 6.72
CA LYS A 286 -27.22 5.31 6.87
C LYS A 286 -26.96 4.07 6.04
N PHE A 287 -27.47 2.92 6.47
CA PHE A 287 -27.30 1.65 5.75
C PHE A 287 -27.65 1.76 4.25
N ASP A 288 -28.77 2.42 3.91
CA ASP A 288 -29.21 2.61 2.52
C ASP A 288 -28.25 3.47 1.68
N GLU A 289 -27.40 4.28 2.30
CA GLU A 289 -26.35 5.06 1.64
C GLU A 289 -25.10 4.22 1.44
N VAL A 290 -24.72 3.44 2.45
CA VAL A 290 -23.59 2.50 2.38
C VAL A 290 -23.80 1.44 1.30
N VAL A 291 -25.03 0.94 1.14
CA VAL A 291 -25.37 -0.03 0.08
C VAL A 291 -25.09 0.51 -1.33
N LYS A 292 -25.21 1.83 -1.54
CA LYS A 292 -25.00 2.44 -2.86
C LYS A 292 -23.54 2.44 -3.31
N ILE A 293 -22.62 2.33 -2.35
CA ILE A 293 -21.17 2.32 -2.59
C ILE A 293 -20.58 0.91 -2.45
N PHE A 294 -21.42 -0.12 -2.35
CA PHE A 294 -20.92 -1.49 -2.37
C PHE A 294 -20.29 -1.85 -3.72
N GLY A 295 -19.13 -2.52 -3.66
CA GLY A 295 -18.29 -2.85 -4.80
C GLY A 295 -17.37 -1.72 -5.26
N GLU A 296 -17.53 -0.51 -4.71
CA GLU A 296 -16.58 0.57 -4.94
C GLU A 296 -15.30 0.32 -4.13
N GLU A 297 -14.17 0.69 -4.74
CA GLU A 297 -12.90 0.77 -4.05
C GLU A 297 -12.87 2.04 -3.21
N ILE A 298 -12.59 1.86 -1.92
CA ILE A 298 -12.57 2.93 -0.94
C ILE A 298 -11.24 2.92 -0.20
N SER A 299 -10.86 4.08 0.32
CA SER A 299 -9.78 4.24 1.28
C SER A 299 -10.37 4.74 2.59
N ILE A 300 -10.23 3.94 3.65
CA ILE A 300 -10.67 4.32 4.99
C ILE A 300 -9.44 4.56 5.86
N ASN A 301 -9.27 5.81 6.30
CA ASN A 301 -8.36 6.16 7.39
C ASN A 301 -9.11 6.03 8.73
N SER A 302 -8.72 5.07 9.55
CA SER A 302 -9.40 4.68 10.78
C SER A 302 -8.43 4.04 11.77
N VAL A 303 -8.91 3.62 12.93
CA VAL A 303 -8.16 2.71 13.81
C VAL A 303 -8.42 1.28 13.37
N LEU A 304 -7.36 0.55 13.03
CA LEU A 304 -7.39 -0.89 12.80
C LEU A 304 -7.31 -1.63 14.12
N VAL A 305 -8.29 -2.48 14.40
CA VAL A 305 -8.33 -3.33 15.58
C VAL A 305 -8.20 -4.79 15.18
N ILE A 306 -7.27 -5.50 15.82
CA ILE A 306 -7.13 -6.96 15.72
C ILE A 306 -7.30 -7.54 17.13
N GLU A 307 -8.35 -8.32 17.33
CA GLU A 307 -8.75 -8.86 18.63
C GLU A 307 -9.40 -10.24 18.46
N GLY A 308 -8.81 -11.28 19.06
CA GLY A 308 -9.39 -12.63 19.08
C GLY A 308 -9.69 -13.19 17.69
N GLY A 309 -8.78 -12.98 16.72
CA GLY A 309 -8.93 -13.39 15.32
C GLY A 309 -9.92 -12.56 14.50
N ARG A 310 -10.46 -11.48 15.06
CA ARG A 310 -11.31 -10.51 14.34
C ARG A 310 -10.48 -9.31 13.93
N CYS A 311 -10.72 -8.84 12.72
CA CYS A 311 -10.09 -7.63 12.19
C CYS A 311 -11.17 -6.64 11.75
N TYR A 312 -11.13 -5.42 12.27
CA TYR A 312 -12.12 -4.39 11.97
C TYR A 312 -11.56 -2.98 12.12
N LEU A 313 -12.19 -2.03 11.44
CA LEU A 313 -11.95 -0.60 11.53
C LEU A 313 -12.95 0.06 12.47
N THR A 314 -12.49 1.05 13.22
CA THR A 314 -13.27 1.86 14.16
C THR A 314 -12.80 3.31 14.17
N THR A 315 -13.65 4.23 14.63
CA THR A 315 -13.37 5.67 14.60
C THR A 315 -12.35 6.15 15.63
N THR A 316 -12.15 5.43 16.73
CA THR A 316 -11.28 5.84 17.84
C THR A 316 -10.65 4.64 18.54
N THR A 317 -9.47 4.84 19.13
CA THR A 317 -8.82 3.86 20.02
C THR A 317 -9.52 3.78 21.37
N GLU A 318 -10.12 4.87 21.84
CA GLU A 318 -10.92 4.89 23.06
C GLU A 318 -12.28 4.21 22.84
N ASN A 319 -12.64 3.27 23.71
CA ASN A 319 -13.95 2.62 23.74
C ASN A 319 -14.36 1.95 22.40
N TYR A 320 -13.39 1.48 21.61
CA TYR A 320 -13.63 0.89 20.29
C TYR A 320 -14.65 -0.25 20.27
N GLN A 321 -14.84 -0.92 21.41
CA GLN A 321 -15.80 -2.02 21.55
C GLN A 321 -17.23 -1.57 21.29
N ASN A 322 -17.56 -0.31 21.61
CA ASN A 322 -18.90 0.28 21.49
C ASN A 322 -19.10 1.12 20.22
N ASN A 323 -18.05 1.32 19.44
CA ASN A 323 -18.12 2.11 18.22
C ASN A 323 -18.67 1.30 17.04
N PRO A 324 -19.21 1.96 16.00
CA PRO A 324 -19.51 1.31 14.74
C PRO A 324 -18.25 0.67 14.14
N LYS A 325 -18.40 -0.53 13.57
CA LYS A 325 -17.29 -1.33 13.05
C LYS A 325 -17.50 -1.64 11.58
N ILE A 326 -16.41 -1.57 10.83
CA ILE A 326 -16.32 -2.07 9.46
C ILE A 326 -15.34 -3.23 9.49
N GLU A 327 -15.79 -4.42 9.09
CA GLU A 327 -14.90 -5.59 9.09
C GLU A 327 -13.79 -5.42 8.06
N VAL A 328 -12.65 -6.04 8.32
CA VAL A 328 -11.58 -6.18 7.32
C VAL A 328 -11.39 -7.66 7.08
N PHE A 329 -11.87 -8.14 5.92
CA PHE A 329 -11.67 -9.52 5.52
C PHE A 329 -10.36 -9.65 4.74
N CYS A 330 -9.31 -10.02 5.45
CA CYS A 330 -7.98 -10.21 4.89
C CYS A 330 -7.26 -11.39 5.58
N PRO A 331 -7.37 -12.61 5.02
CA PRO A 331 -6.69 -13.78 5.57
C PRO A 331 -5.17 -13.57 5.68
N GLY A 332 -4.58 -13.99 6.80
CA GLY A 332 -3.13 -13.84 7.07
C GLY A 332 -2.68 -12.40 7.31
N LEU A 333 -3.61 -11.45 7.50
CA LEU A 333 -3.26 -10.05 7.75
C LEU A 333 -2.38 -9.88 8.98
N GLU A 334 -2.74 -10.53 10.09
CA GLU A 334 -2.00 -10.44 11.35
C GLU A 334 -0.54 -10.83 11.19
N GLU A 335 -0.26 -11.98 10.57
CA GLU A 335 1.10 -12.46 10.29
C GLU A 335 1.89 -11.50 9.38
N LYS A 336 1.25 -10.99 8.32
CA LYS A 336 1.88 -10.01 7.42
C LYS A 336 2.23 -8.73 8.14
N LEU A 337 1.32 -8.21 8.96
CA LEU A 337 1.55 -7.00 9.72
C LEU A 337 2.63 -7.22 10.80
N ASP A 338 2.59 -8.34 11.52
CA ASP A 338 3.57 -8.70 12.55
C ASP A 338 5.00 -8.75 11.98
N SER A 339 5.15 -9.36 10.80
CA SER A 339 6.43 -9.41 10.08
C SER A 339 6.95 -8.02 9.66
N LEU A 340 6.05 -7.08 9.41
CA LEU A 340 6.36 -5.74 8.90
C LEU A 340 6.79 -4.77 10.01
N VAL A 341 6.13 -4.82 11.17
CA VAL A 341 6.41 -3.90 12.28
C VAL A 341 7.45 -4.46 13.26
N GLY A 342 7.91 -5.70 13.08
CA GLY A 342 8.95 -6.31 13.91
C GLY A 342 8.46 -6.83 15.26
N GLY A 343 7.19 -7.25 15.31
CA GLY A 343 6.63 -7.96 16.47
C GLY A 343 5.53 -7.21 17.23
N TRP A 344 4.53 -7.99 17.62
CA TRP A 344 3.35 -7.68 18.44
C TRP A 344 2.20 -6.99 17.69
N ILE A 345 1.74 -7.64 16.63
CA ILE A 345 0.39 -7.43 16.10
C ILE A 345 -0.44 -8.68 16.43
N GLY A 346 -1.58 -8.50 17.12
CA GLY A 346 -2.47 -9.61 17.50
C GLY A 346 -2.43 -10.08 18.96
N GLY A 347 -1.95 -9.25 19.91
CA GLY A 347 -2.11 -9.52 21.35
C GLY A 347 -3.58 -9.52 21.83
N ALA A 348 -3.82 -9.42 23.15
CA ALA A 348 -5.18 -9.39 23.72
C ALA A 348 -6.10 -8.34 23.05
N SER A 349 -5.52 -7.22 22.61
CA SER A 349 -6.10 -6.30 21.65
C SER A 349 -4.99 -5.48 20.99
N TYR A 350 -4.97 -5.42 19.66
CA TYR A 350 -4.10 -4.54 18.89
C TYR A 350 -4.92 -3.38 18.32
N CYS A 351 -4.42 -2.15 18.39
CA CYS A 351 -5.08 -0.94 17.88
C CYS A 351 -4.04 0.07 17.38
N ASP A 352 -4.00 0.35 16.08
CA ASP A 352 -3.19 1.43 15.49
C ASP A 352 -4.00 2.20 14.46
N GLU A 353 -3.61 3.45 14.19
CA GLU A 353 -4.13 4.19 13.05
C GLU A 353 -3.70 3.50 11.75
N ALA A 354 -4.62 3.37 10.80
CA ALA A 354 -4.40 2.67 9.55
C ALA A 354 -5.20 3.30 8.43
N ILE A 355 -4.62 3.29 7.25
CA ILE A 355 -5.32 3.53 5.99
C ILE A 355 -5.51 2.19 5.32
N VAL A 356 -6.76 1.75 5.16
CA VAL A 356 -7.10 0.51 4.47
C VAL A 356 -7.75 0.83 3.14
N VAL A 357 -7.19 0.29 2.06
CA VAL A 357 -7.72 0.38 0.71
C VAL A 357 -8.22 -0.98 0.28
N GLY A 358 -9.49 -1.03 -0.13
CA GLY A 358 -10.12 -2.25 -0.62
C GLY A 358 -11.52 -1.95 -1.11
N LYS A 359 -12.27 -2.99 -1.47
CA LYS A 359 -13.65 -2.81 -1.89
C LYS A 359 -14.59 -2.95 -0.70
N LEU A 360 -15.62 -2.12 -0.65
CA LEU A 360 -16.63 -2.19 0.41
C LEU A 360 -17.74 -3.16 0.03
N PHE A 361 -18.05 -4.15 0.85
CA PHE A 361 -19.17 -5.08 0.68
C PHE A 361 -20.04 -5.17 1.92
N LYS A 362 -21.13 -5.92 1.78
CA LYS A 362 -21.96 -6.35 2.90
C LYS A 362 -21.14 -7.18 3.89
N SER A 363 -21.24 -6.82 5.17
CA SER A 363 -20.56 -7.53 6.25
C SER A 363 -21.01 -8.98 6.38
N THR A 364 -20.08 -9.82 6.87
CA THR A 364 -20.31 -11.22 7.20
C THR A 364 -20.91 -11.42 8.59
N VAL A 365 -20.72 -10.48 9.54
CA VAL A 365 -21.32 -10.52 10.87
C VAL A 365 -22.51 -9.56 10.96
N ARG A 366 -23.64 -10.04 11.47
CA ARG A 366 -24.89 -9.26 11.57
C ARG A 366 -24.77 -7.99 12.42
N SER A 367 -23.79 -7.90 13.31
CA SER A 367 -23.56 -6.72 14.14
C SER A 367 -22.85 -5.57 13.41
N ASN A 368 -22.28 -5.84 12.24
CA ASN A 368 -21.52 -4.87 11.45
C ASN A 368 -22.29 -4.59 10.14
N PHE A 369 -22.25 -3.35 9.68
CA PHE A 369 -23.06 -2.94 8.52
C PHE A 369 -22.32 -3.12 7.19
N ALA A 370 -20.98 -3.16 7.22
CA ALA A 370 -20.14 -3.34 6.04
C ALA A 370 -18.81 -4.04 6.37
N SER A 371 -18.15 -4.54 5.33
CA SER A 371 -16.82 -5.14 5.36
C SER A 371 -15.99 -4.63 4.20
N ILE A 372 -14.71 -4.38 4.43
CA ILE A 372 -13.72 -4.29 3.37
C ILE A 372 -13.30 -5.72 2.99
N TYR A 373 -13.43 -6.04 1.72
CA TYR A 373 -12.95 -7.27 1.10
C TYR A 373 -12.06 -6.91 -0.10
N GLU A 374 -11.30 -7.86 -0.64
CA GLU A 374 -10.27 -7.58 -1.66
C GLU A 374 -9.37 -6.40 -1.22
N VAL A 375 -8.85 -6.50 0.01
CA VAL A 375 -7.89 -5.52 0.53
C VAL A 375 -6.72 -5.47 -0.45
N LYS A 376 -6.40 -4.28 -0.93
CA LYS A 376 -5.26 -4.01 -1.83
C LYS A 376 -4.06 -3.51 -1.07
N GLU A 377 -4.33 -2.64 -0.09
CA GLU A 377 -3.30 -1.93 0.63
C GLU A 377 -3.72 -1.65 2.07
N ILE A 378 -2.78 -1.81 2.99
CA ILE A 378 -2.90 -1.33 4.36
C ILE A 378 -1.63 -0.54 4.70
N SER A 379 -1.81 0.73 5.05
CA SER A 379 -0.76 1.57 5.61
C SER A 379 -1.00 1.76 7.10
N LEU A 380 -0.18 1.15 7.95
CA LEU A 380 -0.22 1.35 9.41
C LEU A 380 0.60 2.59 9.80
N LEU A 381 0.05 3.44 10.65
CA LEU A 381 0.72 4.58 11.25
C LEU A 381 1.07 4.23 12.70
N ARG A 382 2.35 3.96 12.95
CA ARG A 382 2.85 3.57 14.26
C ARG A 382 4.10 4.35 14.63
N ASP A 383 4.11 4.95 15.82
CA ASP A 383 5.24 5.70 16.36
C ASP A 383 5.81 6.77 15.39
N GLY A 384 4.91 7.41 14.62
CA GLY A 384 5.25 8.42 13.61
C GLY A 384 5.86 7.88 12.31
N SER A 385 5.86 6.56 12.12
CA SER A 385 6.29 5.86 10.91
C SER A 385 5.09 5.23 10.21
N ALA A 386 5.10 5.25 8.87
CA ALA A 386 4.10 4.58 8.05
C ALA A 386 4.67 3.25 7.55
N HIS A 387 3.94 2.16 7.76
CA HIS A 387 4.31 0.81 7.34
C HIS A 387 3.28 0.30 6.33
N LEU A 388 3.73 -0.05 5.14
CA LEU A 388 2.88 -0.35 3.99
C LEU A 388 2.88 -1.85 3.67
N VAL A 389 1.69 -2.45 3.60
CA VAL A 389 1.46 -3.79 3.06
C VAL A 389 0.58 -3.73 1.84
N LYS A 390 1.03 -4.36 0.76
CA LYS A 390 0.24 -4.57 -0.46
C LYS A 390 -0.14 -6.05 -0.61
N PHE A 391 -1.31 -6.30 -1.18
CA PHE A 391 -1.94 -7.62 -1.26
C PHE A 391 -2.12 -8.09 -2.70
#